data_AF-A0A2G8RZ06-F1
#
_entry.id   AF-A0A2G8RZ06-F1
#
_cell.length_a   1.000
_cell.length_b   1.000
_cell.length_c   1.000
_cell.angle_alpha   90.00
_cell.angle_beta   90.00
_cell.angle_gamma   90.00
#
_symmetry.space_group_name_H-M   'P 1'
#
loop_
_entity.id
_entity.type
_entity.pdbx_description
1 polymer ?
#
loop_
_entity_poly.entity_id
_entity_poly.type
_entity_poly.pdbx_seq_one_letter_code
_entity_poly.pdbx_strand_id
1 'polypeptide(L)'
;MTKFILDAYSLCYGSMRRRTLTHEFKIWGLLSTSPLGERTPPQKPVKTQEPLTSQLDRLVGLVQKFTEFVSARETLGDDDDTLRFHELCLALYDTLDGEQVKEFIGRYIHPQGVLRLLAHLGLPKALSTLLSDPSKHPGLLSLPASGQCQWSVTVLDPSRGARQFSTTVTAAHMAERLGDVHVPGPGKISWEDAMEAYSGLVVKTGDFGTGLEWDAARSLLSTPGAVTAHPETTLVQHLVERARGDARGETVTYYIACSRLPCYASVRYVDAVNKVVKPTSRFTMCTTNPDWCRLDVAEPWILPEATSAAVVATLKAEMLWDLAALLH
;
A
#
# COMPACT_ATOMS: atom_id res chain seq x y z
N MET A 1 -22.97 -5.17 2.99
CA MET A 1 -21.87 -4.44 3.67
C MET A 1 -21.27 -5.27 4.80
N THR A 2 -22.04 -5.53 5.86
CA THR A 2 -21.60 -6.19 7.10
C THR A 2 -20.87 -7.50 6.84
N LYS A 3 -21.46 -8.41 6.04
CA LYS A 3 -20.88 -9.74 5.75
C LYS A 3 -19.46 -9.70 5.17
N PHE A 4 -19.15 -8.77 4.28
CA PHE A 4 -17.81 -8.64 3.70
C PHE A 4 -16.78 -8.15 4.72
N ILE A 5 -17.17 -7.21 5.60
CA ILE A 5 -16.33 -6.78 6.73
C ILE A 5 -16.08 -7.97 7.66
N LEU A 6 -17.14 -8.70 8.02
CA LEU A 6 -17.05 -9.87 8.89
C LEU A 6 -16.08 -10.93 8.35
N ASP A 7 -16.26 -11.33 7.07
CA ASP A 7 -15.42 -12.33 6.41
C ASP A 7 -13.96 -11.86 6.30
N ALA A 8 -13.74 -10.60 5.91
CA ALA A 8 -12.39 -10.04 5.76
C ALA A 8 -11.63 -9.97 7.09
N TYR A 9 -12.28 -9.47 8.14
CA TYR A 9 -11.66 -9.34 9.46
C TYR A 9 -11.43 -10.69 10.13
N SER A 10 -12.36 -11.64 9.98
CA SER A 10 -12.20 -13.00 10.50
C SER A 10 -10.93 -13.66 9.95
N LEU A 11 -10.60 -13.42 8.68
CA LEU A 11 -9.41 -13.98 8.03
C LEU A 11 -8.11 -13.26 8.40
N CYS A 12 -8.13 -11.94 8.60
CA CYS A 12 -6.91 -11.16 8.80
C CYS A 12 -6.56 -10.86 10.27
N TYR A 13 -7.51 -11.01 11.20
CA TYR A 13 -7.34 -10.61 12.59
C TYR A 13 -6.15 -11.26 13.28
N GLY A 14 -5.95 -12.58 13.13
CA GLY A 14 -4.83 -13.28 13.80
C GLY A 14 -3.46 -12.72 13.42
N SER A 15 -3.30 -12.29 12.16
CA SER A 15 -2.09 -11.64 11.67
C SER A 15 -1.95 -10.21 12.22
N MET A 16 -3.04 -9.43 12.21
CA MET A 16 -3.06 -8.08 12.78
C MET A 16 -2.74 -8.10 14.27
N ARG A 17 -3.38 -9.00 15.04
CA ARG A 17 -3.12 -9.20 16.47
C ARG A 17 -1.67 -9.55 16.73
N ARG A 18 -1.11 -10.54 16.01
CA ARG A 18 0.29 -10.96 16.19
C ARG A 18 1.24 -9.78 16.03
N ARG A 19 1.05 -8.96 14.99
CA ARG A 19 1.86 -7.75 14.76
C ARG A 19 1.68 -6.74 15.89
N THR A 20 0.46 -6.53 16.38
CA THR A 20 0.21 -5.62 17.50
C THR A 20 0.89 -6.05 18.79
N LEU A 21 0.99 -7.35 19.04
CA LEU A 21 1.53 -7.91 20.29
C LEU A 21 3.06 -8.14 20.27
N THR A 22 3.73 -8.03 19.12
CA THR A 22 5.20 -8.19 19.03
C THR A 22 5.94 -6.88 19.30
N HIS A 23 7.24 -6.98 19.59
CA HIS A 23 8.11 -5.82 19.88
C HIS A 23 8.22 -4.80 18.75
N GLU A 24 7.80 -5.14 17.53
CA GLU A 24 7.75 -4.21 16.38
C GLU A 24 6.77 -3.05 16.62
N PHE A 25 5.84 -3.18 17.57
CA PHE A 25 4.77 -2.21 17.85
C PHE A 25 4.76 -1.64 19.28
N LYS A 26 5.93 -1.46 19.88
CA LYS A 26 6.09 -0.75 21.18
C LYS A 26 5.49 0.67 21.20
N ILE A 27 5.19 1.25 20.03
CA ILE A 27 4.56 2.56 19.89
C ILE A 27 3.18 2.64 20.55
N TRP A 28 2.41 1.53 20.60
CA TRP A 28 1.13 1.51 21.33
C TRP A 28 1.33 1.71 22.84
N GLY A 29 2.41 1.15 23.39
CA GLY A 29 2.84 1.42 24.76
C GLY A 29 3.18 2.89 24.98
N LEU A 30 3.93 3.50 24.05
CA LEU A 30 4.29 4.93 24.13
C LEU A 30 3.06 5.85 24.02
N LEU A 31 2.05 5.46 23.26
CA LEU A 31 0.81 6.21 23.09
C LEU A 31 -0.21 5.98 24.21
N SER A 32 -0.05 4.93 25.03
CA SER A 32 -0.99 4.59 26.12
C SER A 32 -0.54 5.08 27.50
N THR A 33 0.73 5.45 27.67
CA THR A 33 1.26 6.06 28.91
C THR A 33 1.03 7.58 28.93
N SER A 34 0.32 8.09 29.94
CA SER A 34 0.05 9.53 30.10
C SER A 34 1.17 10.35 30.77
N PRO A 35 1.23 11.68 30.55
CA PRO A 35 0.41 12.46 29.62
C PRO A 35 1.25 13.00 28.44
N LEU A 36 0.85 12.63 27.22
CA LEU A 36 1.32 13.29 25.99
C LEU A 36 1.01 14.81 26.03
N GLY A 37 0.01 15.22 26.81
CA GLY A 37 -0.36 16.62 27.06
C GLY A 37 0.66 17.46 27.84
N GLU A 38 1.63 16.87 28.54
CA GLU A 38 2.71 17.64 29.21
C GLU A 38 3.84 18.02 28.25
N ARG A 39 3.90 17.39 27.07
CA ARG A 39 4.89 17.69 26.02
C ARG A 39 4.38 18.69 24.98
N THR A 40 3.26 19.35 25.26
CA THR A 40 2.61 20.29 24.33
C THR A 40 3.48 21.54 24.14
N PRO A 41 3.97 21.85 22.93
CA PRO A 41 4.64 23.11 22.64
C PRO A 41 3.65 24.29 22.77
N PRO A 42 4.12 25.53 23.04
CA PRO A 42 3.25 26.71 23.07
C PRO A 42 2.52 26.89 21.72
N GLN A 43 1.19 26.77 21.75
CA GLN A 43 0.36 26.92 20.55
C GLN A 43 0.14 28.39 20.20
N LYS A 44 0.28 28.74 18.91
CA LYS A 44 -0.35 29.95 18.35
C LYS A 44 -1.85 29.68 18.17
N PRO A 45 -2.72 30.67 18.44
CA PRO A 45 -4.16 30.46 18.37
C PRO A 45 -4.59 30.28 16.90
N VAL A 46 -4.92 29.04 16.52
CA VAL A 46 -5.63 28.76 15.28
C VAL A 46 -7.11 28.59 15.63
N LYS A 47 -7.95 29.49 15.13
CA LYS A 47 -9.40 29.42 15.31
C LYS A 47 -9.95 28.32 14.40
N THR A 48 -10.90 27.52 14.92
CA THR A 48 -11.77 26.50 14.26
C THR A 48 -11.39 25.01 14.28
N GLN A 49 -10.32 24.57 14.95
CA GLN A 49 -10.06 23.12 15.13
C GLN A 49 -10.12 22.68 16.61
N GLU A 50 -10.53 21.43 16.83
CA GLU A 50 -10.49 20.78 18.16
C GLU A 50 -9.06 20.90 18.74
N PRO A 51 -8.89 21.30 20.01
CA PRO A 51 -7.56 21.47 20.59
C PRO A 51 -6.73 20.20 20.48
N LEU A 52 -5.44 20.31 20.13
CA LEU A 52 -4.51 19.17 20.05
C LEU A 52 -4.55 18.29 21.31
N THR A 53 -4.65 18.90 22.49
CA THR A 53 -4.75 18.17 23.76
C THR A 53 -5.95 17.22 23.78
N SER A 54 -7.12 17.68 23.34
CA SER A 54 -8.33 16.86 23.24
C SER A 54 -8.19 15.75 22.20
N GLN A 55 -7.54 16.02 21.07
CA GLN A 55 -7.24 14.99 20.07
C GLN A 55 -6.26 13.93 20.60
N LEU A 56 -5.26 14.33 21.37
CA LEU A 56 -4.30 13.42 22.02
C LEU A 56 -4.96 12.60 23.13
N ASP A 57 -5.81 13.19 23.97
CA ASP A 57 -6.56 12.47 25.00
C ASP A 57 -7.51 11.43 24.38
N ARG A 58 -8.19 11.80 23.29
CA ARG A 58 -8.99 10.89 22.49
C ARG A 58 -8.13 9.75 21.92
N LEU A 59 -6.96 10.07 21.36
CA LEU A 59 -6.04 9.06 20.83
C LEU A 59 -5.61 8.07 21.92
N VAL A 60 -5.21 8.55 23.11
CA VAL A 60 -4.84 7.70 24.24
C VAL A 60 -5.98 6.74 24.60
N GLY A 61 -7.20 7.26 24.73
CA GLY A 61 -8.37 6.44 25.04
C GLY A 61 -8.69 5.39 23.97
N LEU A 62 -8.52 5.73 22.69
CA LEU A 62 -8.69 4.78 21.58
C LEU A 62 -7.59 3.71 21.57
N VAL A 63 -6.34 4.08 21.82
CA VAL A 63 -5.20 3.15 21.87
C VAL A 63 -5.36 2.17 23.03
N GLN A 64 -5.80 2.63 24.20
CA GLN A 64 -6.08 1.77 25.36
C GLN A 64 -7.16 0.75 25.02
N LYS A 65 -8.32 1.21 24.52
CA LYS A 65 -9.41 0.32 24.09
C LYS A 65 -8.96 -0.71 23.05
N PHE A 66 -8.16 -0.28 22.08
CA PHE A 66 -7.65 -1.18 21.03
C PHE A 66 -6.71 -2.24 21.60
N THR A 67 -5.78 -1.82 22.46
CA THR A 67 -4.82 -2.72 23.10
C THR A 67 -5.53 -3.73 24.01
N GLU A 68 -6.51 -3.28 24.80
CA GLU A 68 -7.36 -4.14 25.62
C GLU A 68 -8.12 -5.15 24.75
N PHE A 69 -8.75 -4.69 23.67
CA PHE A 69 -9.53 -5.54 22.77
C PHE A 69 -8.68 -6.67 22.16
N VAL A 70 -7.50 -6.37 21.62
CA VAL A 70 -6.63 -7.37 20.98
C VAL A 70 -5.89 -8.26 21.98
N SER A 71 -5.68 -7.78 23.20
CA SER A 71 -5.01 -8.55 24.26
C SER A 71 -5.96 -9.55 24.90
N ALA A 72 -7.24 -9.15 25.09
CA ALA A 72 -8.24 -9.99 25.74
C ALA A 72 -8.69 -11.19 24.91
N ARG A 73 -8.40 -11.21 23.60
CA ARG A 73 -9.00 -12.17 22.65
C ARG A 73 -7.95 -12.72 21.69
N GLU A 74 -7.96 -14.03 21.46
CA GLU A 74 -7.10 -14.66 20.44
C GLU A 74 -7.69 -14.61 19.03
N THR A 75 -9.02 -14.69 18.94
CA THR A 75 -9.82 -14.59 17.71
C THR A 75 -10.88 -13.50 17.88
N LEU A 76 -11.45 -13.03 16.76
CA LEU A 76 -12.68 -12.24 16.84
C LEU A 76 -13.81 -13.13 17.38
N GLY A 77 -14.67 -12.53 18.20
CA GLY A 77 -15.82 -13.20 18.82
C GLY A 77 -16.96 -13.32 17.82
N ASP A 78 -18.11 -12.75 18.16
CA ASP A 78 -19.27 -12.70 17.27
C ASP A 78 -19.16 -11.60 16.19
N ASP A 79 -20.20 -11.51 15.37
CA ASP A 79 -20.30 -10.51 14.31
C ASP A 79 -20.26 -9.08 14.89
N ASP A 80 -20.91 -8.84 16.03
CA ASP A 80 -20.94 -7.55 16.72
C ASP A 80 -19.53 -7.15 17.20
N ASP A 81 -18.77 -8.10 17.74
CA ASP A 81 -17.38 -7.90 18.14
C ASP A 81 -16.50 -7.51 16.95
N THR A 82 -16.70 -8.13 15.79
CA THR A 82 -15.96 -7.82 14.57
C THR A 82 -16.27 -6.42 14.07
N LEU A 83 -17.53 -6.00 14.12
CA LEU A 83 -17.94 -4.64 13.74
C LEU A 83 -17.39 -3.59 14.70
N ARG A 84 -17.45 -3.85 16.01
CA ARG A 84 -16.84 -2.97 17.03
C ARG A 84 -15.34 -2.82 16.82
N PHE A 85 -14.65 -3.91 16.47
CA PHE A 85 -13.22 -3.86 16.16
C PHE A 85 -12.94 -3.02 14.90
N HIS A 86 -13.75 -3.19 13.86
CA HIS A 86 -13.65 -2.40 12.64
C HIS A 86 -13.84 -0.90 12.91
N GLU A 87 -14.89 -0.52 13.63
CA GLU A 87 -15.18 0.87 13.99
C GLU A 87 -14.06 1.48 14.84
N LEU A 88 -13.52 0.72 15.79
CA LEU A 88 -12.38 1.14 16.61
C LEU A 88 -11.14 1.41 15.75
N CYS A 89 -10.85 0.54 14.78
CA CYS A 89 -9.75 0.73 13.85
C CYS A 89 -9.93 1.97 12.98
N LEU A 90 -11.16 2.23 12.49
CA LEU A 90 -11.46 3.44 11.73
C LEU A 90 -11.30 4.70 12.55
N ALA A 91 -11.83 4.72 13.79
CA ALA A 91 -11.71 5.86 14.68
C ALA A 91 -10.24 6.17 15.01
N LEU A 92 -9.41 5.14 15.22
CA LEU A 92 -7.97 5.29 15.38
C LEU A 92 -7.31 5.87 14.12
N TYR A 93 -7.66 5.34 12.95
CA TYR A 93 -7.10 5.82 11.67
C TYR A 93 -7.39 7.31 11.52
N ASP A 94 -8.66 7.72 11.61
CA ASP A 94 -9.08 9.10 11.37
C ASP A 94 -8.45 10.07 12.38
N THR A 95 -8.25 9.63 13.64
CA THR A 95 -7.55 10.44 14.66
C THR A 95 -6.06 10.58 14.36
N LEU A 96 -5.39 9.49 13.97
CA LEU A 96 -3.97 9.48 13.60
C LEU A 96 -3.70 10.19 12.27
N ASP A 97 -4.70 10.28 11.39
CA ASP A 97 -4.59 10.92 10.08
C ASP A 97 -4.66 12.45 10.15
N GLY A 98 -5.06 13.00 11.29
CA GLY A 98 -5.12 14.44 11.55
C GLY A 98 -3.73 15.11 11.52
N GLU A 99 -3.61 16.23 10.81
CA GLU A 99 -2.33 16.92 10.58
C GLU A 99 -1.59 17.28 11.86
N GLN A 100 -2.29 17.83 12.86
CA GLN A 100 -1.68 18.23 14.13
C GLN A 100 -1.16 17.02 14.93
N VAL A 101 -1.91 15.91 14.93
CA VAL A 101 -1.51 14.66 15.59
C VAL A 101 -0.31 14.03 14.86
N LYS A 102 -0.33 14.02 13.53
CA LYS A 102 0.80 13.59 12.69
C LYS A 102 2.07 14.35 13.02
N GLU A 103 1.99 15.68 13.01
CA GLU A 103 3.14 16.55 13.30
C GLU A 103 3.65 16.29 14.72
N PHE A 104 2.76 16.24 15.71
CA PHE A 104 3.15 16.03 17.10
C PHE A 104 3.87 14.69 17.32
N ILE A 105 3.28 13.58 16.87
CA ILE A 105 3.87 12.25 17.05
C ILE A 105 5.17 12.14 16.26
N GLY A 106 5.19 12.64 15.01
CA GLY A 106 6.41 12.65 14.19
C GLY A 106 7.54 13.46 14.82
N ARG A 107 7.24 14.59 15.46
CA ARG A 107 8.27 15.47 16.03
C ARG A 107 8.72 15.07 17.44
N TYR A 108 7.83 14.54 18.28
CA TYR A 108 8.07 14.41 19.73
C TYR A 108 7.96 13.00 20.29
N ILE A 109 7.45 12.03 19.53
CA ILE A 109 7.31 10.64 19.98
C ILE A 109 8.17 9.72 19.12
N HIS A 110 7.91 9.68 17.82
CA HIS A 110 8.58 8.77 16.90
C HIS A 110 8.47 9.29 15.45
N PRO A 111 9.57 9.74 14.83
CA PRO A 111 9.59 10.33 13.48
C PRO A 111 8.90 9.52 12.38
N GLN A 112 8.94 8.19 12.48
CA GLN A 112 8.27 7.30 11.52
C GLN A 112 7.03 6.59 12.11
N GLY A 113 6.60 6.99 13.31
CA GLY A 113 5.64 6.24 14.11
C GLY A 113 4.24 6.24 13.51
N VAL A 114 3.76 7.42 13.12
CA VAL A 114 2.40 7.58 12.59
C VAL A 114 2.21 6.87 11.26
N LEU A 115 3.18 6.97 10.35
CA LEU A 115 3.10 6.32 9.04
C LEU A 115 3.02 4.79 9.18
N ARG A 116 3.78 4.22 10.12
CA ARG A 116 3.70 2.79 10.43
C ARG A 116 2.33 2.44 11.01
N LEU A 117 1.81 3.21 11.96
CA LEU A 117 0.50 2.99 12.57
C LEU A 117 -0.65 3.07 11.55
N LEU A 118 -0.67 4.12 10.72
CA LEU A 118 -1.66 4.29 9.66
C LEU A 118 -1.61 3.14 8.66
N ALA A 119 -0.42 2.64 8.33
CA ALA A 119 -0.28 1.45 7.48
C ALA A 119 -0.93 0.18 8.07
N HIS A 120 -1.04 0.05 9.40
CA HIS A 120 -1.75 -1.08 10.01
C HIS A 120 -3.26 -0.90 10.00
N LEU A 121 -3.71 0.33 10.13
CA LEU A 121 -5.13 0.68 10.14
C LEU A 121 -5.68 0.94 8.72
N GLY A 122 -4.82 0.87 7.70
CA GLY A 122 -5.21 1.17 6.34
C GLY A 122 -6.12 0.12 5.70
N LEU A 123 -6.06 -1.15 6.11
CA LEU A 123 -7.03 -2.16 5.66
C LEU A 123 -8.46 -1.78 6.10
N PRO A 124 -8.73 -1.48 7.38
CA PRO A 124 -9.99 -0.88 7.81
C PRO A 124 -10.46 0.27 6.94
N LYS A 125 -9.59 1.24 6.67
CA LYS A 125 -9.92 2.43 5.87
C LYS A 125 -10.25 2.06 4.42
N ALA A 126 -9.47 1.19 3.81
CA ALA A 126 -9.66 0.73 2.44
C ALA A 126 -10.99 -0.01 2.28
N LEU A 127 -11.33 -0.89 3.22
CA LEU A 127 -12.63 -1.58 3.22
C LEU A 127 -13.78 -0.59 3.36
N SER A 128 -13.70 0.36 4.30
CA SER A 128 -14.72 1.40 4.47
C SER A 128 -14.90 2.23 3.19
N THR A 129 -13.80 2.59 2.53
CA THR A 129 -13.81 3.39 1.30
C THR A 129 -14.48 2.64 0.15
N LEU A 130 -14.08 1.39 -0.05
CA LEU A 130 -14.64 0.51 -1.07
C LEU A 130 -16.16 0.29 -0.88
N LEU A 131 -16.65 0.38 0.36
CA LEU A 131 -18.06 0.23 0.69
C LEU A 131 -18.83 1.56 0.69
N SER A 132 -18.16 2.70 0.83
CA SER A 132 -18.76 4.03 0.96
C SER A 132 -19.28 4.65 -0.33
N ASP A 133 -18.87 4.13 -1.50
CA ASP A 133 -19.31 4.62 -2.81
C ASP A 133 -20.04 3.52 -3.61
N PRO A 134 -21.36 3.38 -3.41
CA PRO A 134 -22.17 2.37 -4.12
C PRO A 134 -22.15 2.55 -5.64
N SER A 135 -21.92 3.77 -6.12
CA SER A 135 -21.94 4.10 -7.56
C SER A 135 -20.73 3.53 -8.29
N LYS A 136 -19.58 3.45 -7.61
CA LYS A 136 -18.35 2.83 -8.12
C LYS A 136 -18.35 1.31 -7.96
N HIS A 137 -19.22 0.79 -7.11
CA HIS A 137 -19.25 -0.60 -6.69
C HIS A 137 -20.66 -1.25 -6.74
N PRO A 138 -21.39 -1.13 -7.87
CA PRO A 138 -22.73 -1.70 -7.98
C PRO A 138 -22.62 -3.23 -7.86
N GLY A 139 -23.13 -3.79 -6.76
CA GLY A 139 -23.09 -5.23 -6.47
C GLY A 139 -22.29 -5.64 -5.22
N LEU A 140 -21.40 -4.79 -4.70
CA LEU A 140 -20.68 -5.06 -3.43
C LEU A 140 -21.59 -4.97 -2.20
N LEU A 141 -22.68 -4.20 -2.30
CA LEU A 141 -23.66 -4.01 -1.24
C LEU A 141 -24.92 -4.86 -1.44
N SER A 142 -25.08 -5.48 -2.60
CA SER A 142 -26.27 -6.26 -2.98
C SER A 142 -26.10 -7.72 -2.51
N LEU A 143 -26.61 -8.04 -1.31
CA LEU A 143 -26.78 -9.44 -0.91
C LEU A 143 -27.93 -10.06 -1.69
N PRO A 144 -27.74 -11.22 -2.36
CA PRO A 144 -28.88 -11.95 -2.89
C PRO A 144 -29.75 -12.43 -1.73
N ALA A 145 -31.07 -12.40 -1.92
CA ALA A 145 -32.07 -12.80 -0.93
C ALA A 145 -31.92 -14.27 -0.44
N SER A 146 -31.11 -15.07 -1.14
CA SER A 146 -30.82 -16.48 -0.83
C SER A 146 -29.77 -16.71 0.26
N GLY A 147 -29.13 -15.67 0.80
CA GLY A 147 -28.16 -15.79 1.91
C GLY A 147 -26.81 -16.43 1.55
N GLN A 148 -26.66 -17.00 0.36
CA GLN A 148 -25.36 -17.46 -0.16
C GLN A 148 -24.43 -16.28 -0.40
N CYS A 149 -23.24 -16.32 0.19
CA CYS A 149 -22.18 -15.35 -0.09
C CYS A 149 -21.77 -15.50 -1.56
N GLN A 150 -21.99 -14.48 -2.39
CA GLN A 150 -21.52 -14.46 -3.79
C GLN A 150 -20.04 -14.04 -3.90
N TRP A 151 -19.40 -13.70 -2.79
CA TRP A 151 -18.03 -13.20 -2.76
C TRP A 151 -17.10 -14.21 -2.09
N SER A 152 -15.85 -14.25 -2.53
CA SER A 152 -14.77 -14.98 -1.88
C SER A 152 -13.68 -14.01 -1.46
N VAL A 153 -13.19 -14.14 -0.23
CA VAL A 153 -12.05 -13.35 0.27
C VAL A 153 -10.80 -14.19 0.11
N THR A 154 -9.79 -13.65 -0.57
CA THR A 154 -8.49 -14.29 -0.77
C THR A 154 -7.43 -13.49 -0.03
N VAL A 155 -6.70 -14.15 0.88
CA VAL A 155 -5.55 -13.57 1.59
C VAL A 155 -4.31 -14.36 1.19
N LEU A 156 -3.27 -13.65 0.76
CA LEU A 156 -1.99 -14.22 0.37
C LEU A 156 -0.88 -13.67 1.28
N ASP A 157 0.09 -14.51 1.60
CA ASP A 157 1.34 -14.08 2.23
C ASP A 157 2.39 -13.73 1.14
N PRO A 158 2.67 -12.43 0.89
CA PRO A 158 3.62 -12.02 -0.14
C PRO A 158 5.07 -12.33 0.23
N SER A 159 5.37 -12.70 1.49
CA SER A 159 6.73 -13.04 1.94
C SER A 159 7.32 -14.25 1.22
N ARG A 160 6.46 -15.14 0.70
CA ARG A 160 6.88 -16.31 -0.08
C ARG A 160 7.56 -15.94 -1.41
N GLY A 161 7.37 -14.71 -1.89
CA GLY A 161 8.06 -14.17 -3.06
C GLY A 161 9.25 -13.27 -2.73
N ALA A 162 9.72 -13.27 -1.48
CA ALA A 162 10.90 -12.50 -1.08
C ALA A 162 12.15 -13.01 -1.79
N ARG A 163 12.91 -12.09 -2.40
CA ARG A 163 14.14 -12.41 -3.13
C ARG A 163 15.11 -11.25 -3.08
N GLN A 164 16.38 -11.53 -3.30
CA GLN A 164 17.39 -10.47 -3.39
C GLN A 164 17.07 -9.56 -4.58
N PHE A 165 17.05 -8.25 -4.33
CA PHE A 165 16.95 -7.26 -5.38
C PHE A 165 18.36 -6.82 -5.78
N SER A 166 18.65 -6.91 -7.07
CA SER A 166 19.90 -6.43 -7.65
C SER A 166 19.64 -6.10 -9.11
N THR A 167 19.96 -4.87 -9.53
CA THR A 167 19.84 -4.44 -10.91
C THR A 167 21.03 -3.61 -11.33
N THR A 168 21.62 -3.95 -12.47
CA THR A 168 22.66 -3.13 -13.10
C THR A 168 22.00 -1.90 -13.72
N VAL A 169 22.50 -0.73 -13.39
CA VAL A 169 22.00 0.55 -13.89
C VAL A 169 23.08 1.18 -14.76
N THR A 170 23.13 0.76 -16.02
CA THR A 170 24.01 1.32 -17.06
C THR A 170 23.18 1.72 -18.26
N ALA A 171 23.66 2.66 -19.07
CA ALA A 171 22.97 3.07 -20.29
C ALA A 171 22.68 1.87 -21.21
N ALA A 172 23.66 0.98 -21.39
CA ALA A 172 23.50 -0.26 -22.15
C ALA A 172 22.42 -1.19 -21.57
N HIS A 173 22.36 -1.36 -20.25
CA HIS A 173 21.34 -2.22 -19.63
C HIS A 173 19.95 -1.58 -19.67
N MET A 174 19.85 -0.25 -19.54
CA MET A 174 18.60 0.48 -19.71
C MET A 174 18.12 0.39 -21.16
N ALA A 175 19.01 0.58 -22.14
CA ALA A 175 18.71 0.40 -23.57
C ALA A 175 18.28 -1.04 -23.89
N GLU A 176 18.94 -2.05 -23.34
CA GLU A 176 18.57 -3.46 -23.50
C GLU A 176 17.19 -3.76 -22.88
N ARG A 177 16.92 -3.23 -21.69
CA ARG A 177 15.70 -3.52 -20.92
C ARG A 177 14.48 -2.76 -21.41
N LEU A 178 14.67 -1.52 -21.85
CA LEU A 178 13.62 -0.54 -22.12
C LEU A 178 13.56 -0.13 -23.60
N GLY A 179 14.55 -0.51 -24.40
CA GLY A 179 14.63 -0.22 -25.82
C GLY A 179 15.05 1.22 -26.13
N ASP A 180 15.01 1.56 -27.41
CA ASP A 180 15.15 2.93 -27.90
C ASP A 180 13.87 3.72 -27.55
N VAL A 181 13.93 4.55 -26.51
CA VAL A 181 12.80 5.40 -26.11
C VAL A 181 12.69 6.57 -27.07
N HIS A 182 11.76 6.46 -28.01
CA HIS A 182 11.35 7.56 -28.87
C HIS A 182 10.29 8.37 -28.12
N VAL A 183 10.64 9.60 -27.75
CA VAL A 183 9.72 10.53 -27.08
C VAL A 183 8.83 11.19 -28.14
N PRO A 184 7.56 11.51 -27.85
CA PRO A 184 6.75 12.35 -28.73
C PRO A 184 7.36 13.76 -28.84
N GLY A 185 8.18 14.01 -29.87
CA GLY A 185 8.92 15.26 -30.09
C GLY A 185 10.17 15.03 -30.94
N PRO A 186 11.03 16.06 -31.16
CA PRO A 186 12.23 15.92 -31.99
C PRO A 186 13.43 15.26 -31.27
N GLY A 187 13.21 14.61 -30.12
CA GLY A 187 14.28 14.09 -29.28
C GLY A 187 14.21 12.57 -29.06
N LYS A 188 15.35 11.90 -29.22
CA LYS A 188 15.61 10.55 -28.69
C LYS A 188 16.16 10.70 -27.27
N ILE A 189 15.73 9.88 -26.31
CA ILE A 189 16.40 9.84 -25.01
C ILE A 189 17.78 9.21 -25.21
N SER A 190 18.84 9.97 -24.96
CA SER A 190 20.19 9.43 -24.76
C SER A 190 20.20 8.77 -23.39
N TRP A 191 20.28 7.43 -23.34
CA TRP A 191 20.38 6.71 -22.08
C TRP A 191 21.69 7.06 -21.36
N GLU A 192 22.72 7.43 -22.12
CA GLU A 192 23.97 7.99 -21.62
C GLU A 192 23.72 9.30 -20.86
N ASP A 193 23.01 10.27 -21.46
CA ASP A 193 22.73 11.57 -20.83
C ASP A 193 21.78 11.42 -19.62
N ALA A 194 20.79 10.52 -19.73
CA ALA A 194 19.88 10.22 -18.63
C ALA A 194 20.61 9.59 -17.44
N MET A 195 21.59 8.71 -17.71
CA MET A 195 22.43 8.11 -16.68
C MET A 195 23.47 9.08 -16.11
N GLU A 196 23.99 10.01 -16.91
CA GLU A 196 24.87 11.09 -16.45
C GLU A 196 24.10 12.07 -15.54
N ALA A 197 22.87 12.43 -15.91
CA ALA A 197 21.98 13.21 -15.05
C ALA A 197 21.59 12.47 -13.77
N TYR A 198 21.23 11.18 -13.86
CA TYR A 198 20.89 10.34 -12.71
C TYR A 198 22.09 10.18 -11.76
N SER A 199 23.27 9.83 -12.28
CA SER A 199 24.49 9.74 -11.47
C SER A 199 24.88 11.09 -10.86
N GLY A 200 24.75 12.19 -11.60
CA GLY A 200 25.00 13.54 -11.09
C GLY A 200 24.06 13.96 -9.96
N LEU A 201 22.80 13.52 -9.98
CA LEU A 201 21.81 13.80 -8.94
C LEU A 201 21.99 12.87 -7.73
N VAL A 202 22.16 11.56 -7.98
CA VAL A 202 22.11 10.51 -6.97
C VAL A 202 23.45 10.29 -6.26
N VAL A 203 24.59 10.43 -6.96
CA VAL A 203 25.92 10.37 -6.32
C VAL A 203 26.16 11.61 -5.45
N LYS A 204 25.55 12.76 -5.76
CA LYS A 204 25.65 13.98 -4.95
C LYS A 204 24.79 13.94 -3.69
N THR A 205 23.61 13.33 -3.74
CA THR A 205 22.71 13.25 -2.59
C THR A 205 22.98 12.02 -1.72
N GLY A 206 23.53 10.94 -2.30
CA GLY A 206 23.76 9.67 -1.60
C GLY A 206 22.48 8.97 -1.15
N ASP A 207 21.32 9.46 -1.59
CA ASP A 207 20.01 8.96 -1.19
C ASP A 207 19.43 8.10 -2.32
N PHE A 208 19.56 6.79 -2.14
CA PHE A 208 19.02 5.77 -3.05
C PHE A 208 17.64 5.29 -2.59
N GLY A 209 17.04 5.91 -1.57
CA GLY A 209 15.90 5.38 -0.86
C GLY A 209 16.30 4.43 0.28
N THR A 210 15.37 4.21 1.21
CA THR A 210 15.65 3.43 2.42
C THR A 210 15.93 1.96 2.07
N GLY A 211 17.12 1.46 2.47
CA GLY A 211 17.49 0.05 2.32
C GLY A 211 18.07 -0.33 0.96
N LEU A 212 18.37 0.65 0.11
CA LEU A 212 19.07 0.45 -1.15
C LEU A 212 20.55 0.83 -1.03
N GLU A 213 21.40 0.03 -1.65
CA GLU A 213 22.86 0.17 -1.69
C GLU A 213 23.33 0.30 -3.13
N TRP A 214 24.21 1.27 -3.37
CA TRP A 214 24.83 1.51 -4.67
C TRP A 214 26.30 1.12 -4.67
N ASP A 215 26.65 0.19 -5.55
CA ASP A 215 28.04 -0.12 -5.88
C ASP A 215 28.40 0.62 -7.17
N ALA A 216 29.12 1.74 -7.01
CA ALA A 216 29.55 2.58 -8.11
C ALA A 216 30.55 1.88 -9.05
N ALA A 217 31.36 0.94 -8.56
CA ALA A 217 32.34 0.24 -9.38
C ALA A 217 31.66 -0.73 -10.35
N ARG A 218 30.50 -1.27 -9.96
CA ARG A 218 29.72 -2.23 -10.74
C ARG A 218 28.46 -1.63 -11.37
N SER A 219 28.20 -0.35 -11.14
CA SER A 219 26.94 0.32 -11.48
C SER A 219 25.71 -0.48 -11.01
N LEU A 220 25.77 -1.00 -9.79
CA LEU A 220 24.79 -1.96 -9.27
C LEU A 220 23.96 -1.33 -8.16
N LEU A 221 22.64 -1.35 -8.32
CA LEU A 221 21.70 -1.00 -7.27
C LEU A 221 21.15 -2.28 -6.65
N SER A 222 21.25 -2.44 -5.34
CA SER A 222 20.85 -3.67 -4.64
C SER A 222 20.30 -3.43 -3.25
N THR A 223 19.74 -4.46 -2.63
CA THR A 223 19.33 -4.45 -1.22
C THR A 223 20.10 -5.52 -0.42
N PRO A 224 20.50 -5.24 0.83
CA PRO A 224 21.23 -6.21 1.65
C PRO A 224 20.35 -7.40 2.10
N GLY A 225 19.03 -7.22 2.11
CA GLY A 225 18.04 -8.26 2.43
C GLY A 225 17.19 -8.69 1.24
N ALA A 226 16.45 -9.79 1.41
CA ALA A 226 15.42 -10.18 0.47
C ALA A 226 14.23 -9.21 0.53
N VAL A 227 13.77 -8.76 -0.63
CA VAL A 227 12.65 -7.83 -0.79
C VAL A 227 11.47 -8.58 -1.38
N THR A 228 10.29 -8.35 -0.83
CA THR A 228 9.03 -8.90 -1.32
C THR A 228 8.50 -8.08 -2.47
N ALA A 229 7.95 -8.73 -3.50
CA ALA A 229 7.08 -8.05 -4.45
C ALA A 229 5.94 -7.33 -3.71
N HIS A 230 5.42 -6.26 -4.31
CA HIS A 230 4.27 -5.55 -3.76
C HIS A 230 3.11 -6.53 -3.51
N PRO A 231 2.43 -6.46 -2.34
CA PRO A 231 1.34 -7.38 -2.02
C PRO A 231 0.23 -7.39 -3.07
N GLU A 232 -0.10 -6.22 -3.63
CA GLU A 232 -1.13 -6.05 -4.64
C GLU A 232 -0.76 -6.76 -5.95
N THR A 233 0.49 -6.63 -6.40
CA THR A 233 0.95 -7.26 -7.66
C THR A 233 0.99 -8.79 -7.52
N THR A 234 1.41 -9.27 -6.35
CA THR A 234 1.45 -10.70 -6.02
C THR A 234 0.04 -11.29 -5.98
N LEU A 235 -0.91 -10.60 -5.33
CA LEU A 235 -2.31 -11.04 -5.25
C LEU A 235 -2.96 -11.07 -6.64
N VAL A 236 -2.78 -10.02 -7.45
CA VAL A 236 -3.33 -9.96 -8.81
C VAL A 236 -2.80 -11.11 -9.66
N GLN A 237 -1.49 -11.37 -9.62
CA GLN A 237 -0.89 -12.49 -10.35
C GLN A 237 -1.48 -13.84 -9.91
N HIS A 238 -1.59 -14.07 -8.60
CA HIS A 238 -2.19 -15.29 -8.04
C HIS A 238 -3.64 -15.50 -8.54
N LEU A 239 -4.44 -14.43 -8.56
CA LEU A 239 -5.83 -14.48 -9.02
C LEU A 239 -5.92 -14.72 -10.53
N VAL A 240 -5.03 -14.13 -11.34
CA VAL A 240 -4.95 -14.38 -12.78
C VAL A 240 -4.64 -15.85 -13.07
N GLU A 241 -3.68 -16.43 -12.35
CA GLU A 241 -3.31 -17.84 -12.52
C GLU A 241 -4.46 -18.78 -12.18
N ARG A 242 -5.14 -18.51 -11.06
CA ARG A 242 -6.30 -19.30 -10.65
C ARG A 242 -7.45 -19.18 -11.65
N ALA A 243 -7.75 -17.97 -12.12
CA ALA A 243 -8.81 -17.72 -13.09
C ALA A 243 -8.56 -18.41 -14.45
N ARG A 244 -7.29 -18.60 -14.84
CA ARG A 244 -6.95 -19.40 -16.04
C ARG A 244 -7.31 -20.87 -15.91
N GLY A 245 -7.29 -21.42 -14.69
CA GLY A 245 -7.71 -22.80 -14.42
C GLY A 245 -9.23 -23.00 -14.43
N ASP A 246 -9.97 -21.95 -14.05
CA ASP A 246 -11.42 -21.99 -13.82
C ASP A 246 -12.24 -21.32 -14.94
N ALA A 247 -11.75 -21.32 -16.19
CA ALA A 247 -12.33 -20.59 -17.34
C ALA A 247 -13.75 -21.04 -17.74
N ARG A 248 -14.74 -20.77 -16.88
CA ARG A 248 -16.15 -20.68 -17.21
C ARG A 248 -16.33 -19.27 -17.78
N GLY A 249 -16.91 -19.14 -18.97
CA GLY A 249 -16.89 -17.92 -19.79
C GLY A 249 -17.55 -16.65 -19.24
N GLU A 250 -17.66 -16.49 -17.92
CA GLU A 250 -18.14 -15.30 -17.25
C GLU A 250 -16.97 -14.38 -16.88
N THR A 251 -17.12 -13.08 -17.13
CA THR A 251 -16.14 -12.08 -16.70
C THR A 251 -16.23 -11.87 -15.19
N VAL A 252 -15.17 -12.21 -14.47
CA VAL A 252 -15.08 -11.98 -13.02
C VAL A 252 -14.45 -10.61 -12.75
N THR A 253 -15.07 -9.82 -11.89
CA THR A 253 -14.50 -8.54 -11.42
C THR A 253 -13.89 -8.72 -10.03
N TYR A 254 -12.60 -8.42 -9.91
CA TYR A 254 -11.85 -8.46 -8.67
C TYR A 254 -11.64 -7.04 -8.12
N TYR A 255 -11.91 -6.86 -6.84
CA TYR A 255 -11.66 -5.61 -6.12
C TYR A 255 -10.52 -5.80 -5.13
N ILE A 256 -9.46 -5.01 -5.29
CA ILE A 256 -8.24 -5.11 -4.48
C ILE A 256 -8.26 -4.01 -3.41
N ALA A 257 -8.42 -4.41 -2.15
CA ALA A 257 -8.28 -3.52 -1.00
C ALA A 257 -6.81 -3.38 -0.61
N CYS A 258 -6.29 -2.15 -0.60
CA CYS A 258 -4.89 -1.87 -0.32
C CYS A 258 -4.78 -1.21 1.07
N SER A 259 -3.98 -1.78 1.97
CA SER A 259 -3.79 -1.20 3.32
C SER A 259 -2.79 -0.03 3.35
N ARG A 260 -2.15 0.26 2.23
CA ARG A 260 -1.29 1.41 1.99
C ARG A 260 -1.65 2.04 0.65
N LEU A 261 -1.20 3.27 0.43
CA LEU A 261 -1.25 3.86 -0.91
C LEU A 261 -0.39 2.99 -1.84
N PRO A 262 -0.95 2.43 -2.91
CA PRO A 262 -0.20 1.64 -3.85
C PRO A 262 0.75 2.55 -4.62
N CYS A 263 1.99 2.09 -4.85
CA CYS A 263 2.91 2.85 -5.67
C CYS A 263 2.44 2.87 -7.13
N TYR A 264 2.91 3.86 -7.88
CA TYR A 264 2.64 4.01 -9.31
C TYR A 264 2.85 2.70 -10.11
N ALA A 265 3.91 1.95 -9.81
CA ALA A 265 4.22 0.69 -10.50
C ALA A 265 3.15 -0.40 -10.28
N SER A 266 2.55 -0.48 -9.08
CA SER A 266 1.47 -1.43 -8.78
C SER A 266 0.20 -1.11 -9.56
N VAL A 267 -0.10 0.18 -9.72
CA VAL A 267 -1.24 0.67 -10.51
C VAL A 267 -1.06 0.31 -11.97
N ARG A 268 0.10 0.66 -12.54
CA ARG A 268 0.41 0.35 -13.94
C ARG A 268 0.45 -1.16 -14.19
N TYR A 269 0.86 -1.94 -13.21
CA TYR A 269 0.76 -3.40 -13.29
C TYR A 269 -0.68 -3.88 -13.47
N VAL A 270 -1.62 -3.37 -12.69
CA VAL A 270 -3.05 -3.71 -12.84
C VAL A 270 -3.59 -3.28 -14.20
N ASP A 271 -3.23 -2.10 -14.68
CA ASP A 271 -3.60 -1.65 -16.03
C ASP A 271 -3.07 -2.59 -17.12
N ALA A 272 -1.80 -2.98 -17.02
CA ALA A 272 -1.17 -3.89 -17.98
C ALA A 272 -1.83 -5.27 -17.96
N VAL A 273 -2.11 -5.84 -16.78
CA VAL A 273 -2.85 -7.09 -16.64
C VAL A 273 -4.24 -6.98 -17.27
N ASN A 274 -4.98 -5.91 -16.96
CA ASN A 274 -6.29 -5.66 -17.54
C ASN A 274 -6.24 -5.50 -19.07
N LYS A 275 -5.16 -4.99 -19.65
CA LYS A 275 -5.00 -4.90 -21.11
C LYS A 275 -4.73 -6.26 -21.76
N VAL A 276 -3.95 -7.12 -21.09
CA VAL A 276 -3.46 -8.39 -21.65
C VAL A 276 -4.40 -9.58 -21.38
N VAL A 277 -5.04 -9.65 -20.21
CA VAL A 277 -5.81 -10.82 -19.74
C VAL A 277 -7.30 -10.76 -20.13
N LYS A 278 -7.73 -9.71 -20.85
CA LYS A 278 -9.13 -9.56 -21.33
C LYS A 278 -9.59 -10.77 -22.17
N PRO A 279 -10.88 -11.20 -22.07
CA PRO A 279 -12.01 -10.57 -21.35
C PRO A 279 -12.44 -11.29 -20.05
N THR A 280 -11.72 -12.31 -19.58
CA THR A 280 -12.20 -13.21 -18.50
C THR A 280 -12.11 -12.60 -17.10
N SER A 281 -11.26 -11.60 -16.89
CA SER A 281 -11.08 -10.98 -15.58
C SER A 281 -10.81 -9.48 -15.67
N ARG A 282 -11.38 -8.72 -14.74
CA ARG A 282 -11.13 -7.28 -14.57
C ARG A 282 -10.74 -6.98 -13.13
N PHE A 283 -9.63 -6.29 -12.95
CA PHE A 283 -9.12 -5.91 -11.64
C PHE A 283 -9.32 -4.41 -11.42
N THR A 284 -9.83 -4.04 -10.24
CA THR A 284 -10.00 -2.65 -9.82
C THR A 284 -9.30 -2.44 -8.48
N MET A 285 -8.47 -1.40 -8.40
CA MET A 285 -7.87 -0.92 -7.16
C MET A 285 -8.60 0.35 -6.74
N CYS A 286 -9.00 0.44 -5.47
CA CYS A 286 -9.66 1.61 -4.92
C CYS A 286 -8.86 2.19 -3.78
N THR A 287 -8.67 3.50 -3.82
CA THR A 287 -7.95 4.28 -2.80
C THR A 287 -8.77 5.53 -2.45
N THR A 288 -8.54 6.09 -1.27
CA THR A 288 -9.16 7.35 -0.80
C THR A 288 -8.46 8.59 -1.35
N ASN A 289 -7.28 8.44 -1.94
CA ASN A 289 -6.40 9.55 -2.26
C ASN A 289 -6.34 9.73 -3.80
N PRO A 290 -6.77 10.88 -4.35
CA PRO A 290 -6.65 11.15 -5.78
C PRO A 290 -5.18 11.24 -6.26
N ASP A 291 -4.24 11.48 -5.34
CA ASP A 291 -2.78 11.49 -5.58
C ASP A 291 -2.13 10.14 -5.23
N TRP A 292 -2.89 9.04 -5.22
CA TRP A 292 -2.44 7.70 -4.86
C TRP A 292 -1.19 7.21 -5.62
N CYS A 293 -0.94 7.70 -6.84
CA CYS A 293 0.23 7.36 -7.63
C CYS A 293 1.44 8.23 -7.25
N ARG A 294 2.26 7.74 -6.32
CA ARG A 294 3.45 8.43 -5.82
C ARG A 294 4.72 7.66 -6.21
N LEU A 295 5.53 8.24 -7.10
CA LEU A 295 6.83 7.66 -7.50
C LEU A 295 7.89 7.84 -6.39
N ASP A 296 7.78 8.90 -5.59
CA ASP A 296 8.69 9.29 -4.51
C ASP A 296 8.66 8.36 -3.28
N VAL A 297 7.66 7.49 -3.18
CA VAL A 297 7.50 6.51 -2.08
C VAL A 297 7.57 5.06 -2.56
N ALA A 298 8.03 4.85 -3.80
CA ALA A 298 8.10 3.52 -4.39
C ALA A 298 9.25 2.70 -3.78
N GLU A 299 8.92 1.61 -3.12
CA GLU A 299 9.86 0.55 -2.77
C GLU A 299 10.45 -0.08 -4.06
N PRO A 300 11.59 -0.80 -3.98
CA PRO A 300 12.16 -1.49 -5.13
C PRO A 300 11.10 -2.38 -5.78
N TRP A 301 10.75 -2.05 -7.02
CA TRP A 301 9.63 -2.70 -7.68
C TRP A 301 10.07 -4.05 -8.25
N ILE A 302 9.47 -5.13 -7.73
CA ILE A 302 9.82 -6.50 -8.13
C ILE A 302 8.56 -7.27 -8.53
N LEU A 303 8.60 -7.89 -9.72
CA LEU A 303 7.50 -8.62 -10.34
C LEU A 303 7.48 -10.10 -9.95
N PRO A 304 6.35 -10.72 -9.58
CA PRO A 304 6.27 -12.16 -9.34
C PRO A 304 6.93 -12.99 -10.46
N GLU A 305 7.56 -14.12 -10.14
CA GLU A 305 8.29 -14.93 -11.14
C GLU A 305 7.39 -15.43 -12.29
N ALA A 306 6.13 -15.70 -11.97
CA ALA A 306 5.16 -16.21 -12.92
C ALA A 306 4.49 -15.10 -13.78
N THR A 307 4.92 -13.84 -13.65
CA THR A 307 4.38 -12.74 -14.46
C THR A 307 4.65 -12.97 -15.94
N SER A 308 3.59 -12.90 -16.75
CA SER A 308 3.65 -13.09 -18.22
C SER A 308 4.52 -12.04 -18.91
N ALA A 309 5.36 -12.47 -19.85
CA ALA A 309 6.19 -11.58 -20.67
C ALA A 309 5.37 -10.47 -21.40
N ALA A 310 4.14 -10.78 -21.82
CA ALA A 310 3.26 -9.80 -22.44
C ALA A 310 2.83 -8.69 -21.47
N VAL A 311 2.54 -9.05 -20.21
CA VAL A 311 2.23 -8.08 -19.15
C VAL A 311 3.45 -7.20 -18.86
N VAL A 312 4.64 -7.81 -18.77
CA VAL A 312 5.89 -7.07 -18.57
C VAL A 312 6.14 -6.08 -19.72
N ALA A 313 5.94 -6.50 -20.96
CA ALA A 313 6.13 -5.64 -22.13
C ALA A 313 5.16 -4.44 -22.14
N THR A 314 3.86 -4.69 -21.90
CA THR A 314 2.87 -3.60 -21.81
C THR A 314 3.19 -2.64 -20.67
N LEU A 315 3.57 -3.15 -19.51
CA LEU A 315 3.90 -2.33 -18.36
C LEU A 315 5.10 -1.41 -18.61
N LYS A 316 6.17 -1.95 -19.19
CA LYS A 316 7.34 -1.16 -19.58
C LYS A 316 6.96 0.00 -20.51
N ALA A 317 6.16 -0.28 -21.54
CA ALA A 317 5.74 0.75 -22.51
C ALA A 317 4.99 1.92 -21.84
N GLU A 318 4.06 1.62 -20.93
CA GLU A 318 3.27 2.64 -20.23
C GLU A 318 4.09 3.46 -19.25
N MET A 319 4.98 2.81 -18.49
CA MET A 319 5.86 3.53 -17.55
C MET A 319 6.82 4.47 -18.27
N LEU A 320 7.36 4.04 -19.42
CA LEU A 320 8.23 4.88 -20.25
C LEU A 320 7.49 6.09 -20.84
N TRP A 321 6.25 5.88 -21.27
CA TRP A 321 5.42 6.96 -21.79
C TRP A 321 5.16 8.06 -20.75
N ASP A 322 4.87 7.67 -19.51
CA ASP A 322 4.65 8.64 -18.43
C ASP A 322 5.94 9.34 -17.98
N LEU A 323 7.06 8.62 -17.92
CA LEU A 323 8.37 9.20 -17.61
C LEU A 323 8.75 10.28 -18.63
N ALA A 324 8.46 10.04 -19.92
CA ALA A 324 8.65 11.04 -20.97
C ALA A 324 7.81 12.31 -20.73
N ALA A 325 6.57 12.18 -20.24
CA ALA A 325 5.71 13.32 -19.96
C ALA A 325 6.18 14.15 -18.74
N LEU A 326 6.94 13.56 -17.81
CA LEU A 326 7.49 14.26 -16.64
C LEU A 326 8.79 15.03 -16.93
N LEU A 327 9.45 14.73 -18.05
CA LEU A 327 10.71 15.36 -18.48
C LEU A 327 10.46 16.58 -19.41
N HIS A 328 9.20 16.97 -19.60
CA HIS A 328 8.75 18.10 -20.41
C HIS A 328 7.77 18.99 -19.62
#